data_AF-I4BFW1-F1
#
_entry.id   AF-I4BFW1-F1
#
_cell.length_a   1.000
_cell.length_b   1.000
_cell.length_c   1.000
_cell.angle_alpha   90.00
_cell.angle_beta   90.00
_cell.angle_gamma   90.00
#
_symmetry.space_group_name_H-M   'P 1'
#
loop_
_entity.id
_entity.type
_entity.pdbx_description
1 polymer ?
#
loop_
_entity_poly.entity_id
_entity_poly.type
_entity_poly.pdbx_seq_one_letter_code
_entity_poly.pdbx_strand_id
1 'polypeptide(L)'
;MRAGLRAGISLTLAVSGLVHAELYVHGYRFVPTVGPAFLAQASVFIALAILIALGGPRWLQLLAAVGAGASLAAFALSRTVGFTGFVEHGWQPAPQTVVAVVAEVLTVALCGVSLLPVRRGAPTGLAEQAPAGQHEKRPV
;
A
#
# COMPACT_ATOMS: atom_id res chain seq x y z
N MET A 1 -13.51 -4.76 -0.45
CA MET A 1 -12.81 -3.62 0.20
C MET A 1 -13.82 -2.51 0.38
N ARG A 2 -13.82 -1.77 1.49
CA ARG A 2 -14.75 -0.64 1.69
C ARG A 2 -14.44 0.44 0.63
N ALA A 3 -15.47 1.03 0.02
CA ALA A 3 -15.30 2.00 -1.07
C ALA A 3 -14.38 3.17 -0.70
N GLY A 4 -14.46 3.65 0.56
CA GLY A 4 -13.57 4.70 1.07
C GLY A 4 -12.09 4.32 1.12
N LEU A 5 -11.75 3.09 1.54
CA LEU A 5 -10.35 2.61 1.53
C LEU A 5 -9.81 2.50 0.11
N ARG A 6 -10.65 2.02 -0.82
CA ARG A 6 -10.30 1.93 -2.24
C ARG A 6 -9.95 3.30 -2.80
N ALA A 7 -10.86 4.27 -2.60
CA ALA A 7 -10.67 5.63 -3.07
C ALA A 7 -9.42 6.28 -2.44
N GLY A 8 -9.21 6.08 -1.14
CA GLY A 8 -8.04 6.58 -0.43
C GLY A 8 -6.73 6.04 -1.00
N ILE A 9 -6.59 4.71 -1.14
CA ILE A 9 -5.38 4.07 -1.69
C ILE A 9 -5.12 4.53 -3.12
N SER A 10 -6.16 4.58 -3.96
CA SER A 10 -6.03 5.06 -5.34
C SER A 10 -5.58 6.51 -5.41
N LEU A 11 -6.16 7.38 -4.58
CA LEU A 11 -5.81 8.80 -4.55
C LEU A 11 -4.37 9.02 -4.11
N THR A 12 -3.93 8.37 -3.03
CA THR A 12 -2.57 8.53 -2.50
C THR A 12 -1.52 7.98 -3.47
N LEU A 13 -1.79 6.86 -4.15
CA LEU A 13 -0.93 6.35 -5.22
C LEU A 13 -0.85 7.31 -6.41
N ALA A 14 -1.99 7.85 -6.85
CA ALA A 14 -2.01 8.80 -7.97
C ALA A 14 -1.18 10.06 -7.64
N VAL A 15 -1.35 10.62 -6.44
CA VAL A 15 -0.55 11.76 -5.96
C VAL A 15 0.93 11.42 -5.93
N SER A 16 1.32 10.28 -5.34
CA SER A 16 2.73 9.89 -5.29
C SER A 16 3.32 9.67 -6.69
N GLY A 17 2.58 9.01 -7.59
CA GLY A 17 3.01 8.78 -8.97
C GLY A 17 3.21 10.08 -9.76
N LEU A 18 2.29 11.04 -9.63
CA LEU A 18 2.41 12.36 -10.25
C LEU A 18 3.62 13.13 -9.70
N VAL A 19 3.87 13.10 -8.40
CA VAL A 19 5.04 13.75 -7.81
C VAL A 19 6.35 13.11 -8.29
N HIS A 20 6.40 11.78 -8.45
CA HIS A 20 7.59 11.12 -9.01
C HIS A 20 7.82 11.50 -10.48
N ALA A 21 6.74 11.63 -11.27
CA ALA A 21 6.84 12.11 -12.64
C ALA A 21 7.34 13.56 -12.71
N GLU A 22 6.83 14.43 -11.83
CA GLU A 22 7.29 15.81 -11.68
C GLU A 22 8.79 15.88 -11.34
N LEU A 23 9.25 15.10 -10.35
CA LEU A 23 10.65 15.03 -9.95
C LEU A 23 11.55 14.51 -11.07
N TYR A 24 11.08 13.50 -11.81
CA TYR A 24 11.76 13.00 -13.01
C TYR A 24 12.01 14.13 -14.01
N VAL A 25 10.95 14.87 -14.38
CA VAL A 25 11.03 15.96 -15.36
C VAL A 25 11.89 17.12 -14.85
N HIS A 26 11.77 17.48 -13.58
CA HIS A 26 12.40 18.65 -12.97
C HIS A 26 13.84 18.45 -12.44
N GLY A 27 14.51 17.36 -12.83
CA GLY A 27 15.96 17.25 -12.65
C GLY A 27 16.47 15.82 -12.48
N TYR A 28 15.63 14.91 -11.98
CA TYR A 28 16.10 13.56 -11.66
C TYR A 28 16.36 12.71 -12.91
N ARG A 29 15.77 13.04 -14.06
CA ARG A 29 15.99 12.32 -15.33
C ARG A 29 17.46 12.23 -15.76
N PHE A 30 18.31 13.15 -15.31
CA PHE A 30 19.73 13.19 -15.68
C PHE A 30 20.64 12.43 -14.71
N VAL A 31 20.10 11.94 -13.58
CA VAL A 31 20.85 11.17 -12.61
C VAL A 31 20.83 9.70 -13.04
N PRO A 32 22.00 9.08 -13.34
CA PRO A 32 22.08 7.68 -13.72
C PRO A 32 21.42 6.79 -12.65
N THR A 33 20.67 5.76 -13.09
CA THR A 33 19.89 4.84 -12.24
C THR A 33 18.68 5.46 -11.55
N VAL A 34 18.83 6.63 -10.92
CA VAL A 34 17.75 7.31 -10.18
C VAL A 34 16.67 7.81 -11.13
N GLY A 35 17.02 8.46 -12.25
CA GLY A 35 16.04 8.95 -13.23
C GLY A 35 15.11 7.85 -13.74
N PRO A 36 15.64 6.75 -14.31
CA PRO A 36 14.83 5.60 -14.72
C PRO A 36 13.97 5.02 -13.58
N ALA A 37 14.50 4.96 -12.35
CA ALA A 37 13.75 4.47 -11.20
C ALA A 37 12.54 5.36 -10.86
N PHE A 38 12.69 6.69 -10.92
CA PHE A 38 11.59 7.63 -10.72
C PHE A 38 10.50 7.47 -11.78
N LEU A 39 10.88 7.32 -13.05
CA LEU A 39 9.92 7.11 -14.14
C LEU A 39 9.18 5.76 -14.00
N ALA A 40 9.90 4.70 -13.65
CA ALA A 40 9.31 3.40 -13.39
C ALA A 40 8.34 3.44 -12.21
N GLN A 41 8.73 4.05 -11.09
CA GLN A 41 7.88 4.21 -9.91
C GLN A 41 6.62 5.01 -10.23
N ALA A 42 6.75 6.14 -10.94
CA ALA A 42 5.62 6.95 -11.38
C ALA A 42 4.63 6.13 -12.22
N SER A 43 5.14 5.36 -13.18
CA SER A 43 4.34 4.52 -14.07
C SER A 43 3.59 3.42 -13.29
N VAL A 44 4.28 2.74 -12.38
CA VAL A 44 3.70 1.68 -11.55
C VAL A 44 2.63 2.24 -10.62
N PHE A 45 2.87 3.37 -9.96
CA PHE A 45 1.91 3.95 -9.02
C PHE A 45 0.65 4.47 -9.73
N ILE A 46 0.79 5.12 -10.89
CA ILE A 46 -0.38 5.53 -11.69
C ILE A 46 -1.17 4.31 -12.17
N ALA A 47 -0.49 3.27 -12.67
CA ALA A 47 -1.16 2.04 -13.10
C ALA A 47 -1.91 1.37 -11.94
N LEU A 48 -1.28 1.23 -10.77
CA LEU A 48 -1.91 0.68 -9.57
C LEU A 48 -3.08 1.54 -9.10
N ALA A 49 -2.97 2.87 -9.12
CA ALA A 49 -4.05 3.78 -8.74
C ALA A 49 -5.31 3.52 -9.58
N ILE A 50 -5.15 3.44 -10.91
CA ILE A 50 -6.23 3.18 -11.87
C ILE A 50 -6.81 1.77 -11.65
N LEU A 51 -5.97 0.74 -11.61
CA LEU A 51 -6.42 -0.65 -11.46
C LEU A 51 -7.17 -0.86 -10.14
N ILE A 52 -6.67 -0.27 -9.04
CA ILE A 52 -7.33 -0.34 -7.73
C ILE A 52 -8.65 0.45 -7.76
N ALA A 53 -8.71 1.61 -8.41
CA ALA A 53 -9.93 2.42 -8.51
C ALA A 53 -11.04 1.65 -9.24
N LEU A 54 -10.68 0.96 -10.32
CA LEU A 54 -11.57 0.11 -11.12
C LEU A 54 -12.00 -1.19 -10.41
N GLY A 55 -11.51 -1.43 -9.18
CA GLY A 55 -11.90 -2.60 -8.39
C GLY A 55 -11.02 -3.82 -8.61
N GLY A 56 -9.76 -3.63 -8.99
CA GLY A 56 -8.80 -4.69 -9.14
C GLY A 56 -8.60 -5.56 -7.87
N PRO A 57 -7.97 -6.74 -8.05
CA PRO A 57 -7.85 -7.75 -7.00
C PRO A 57 -7.02 -7.28 -5.80
N ARG A 58 -7.24 -7.90 -4.64
CA ARG A 58 -6.62 -7.49 -3.36
C ARG A 58 -5.09 -7.52 -3.38
N TRP A 59 -4.47 -8.37 -4.19
CA TRP A 59 -3.01 -8.44 -4.29
C TRP A 59 -2.38 -7.18 -4.88
N LEU A 60 -3.14 -6.37 -5.63
CA LEU A 60 -2.66 -5.05 -6.07
C LEU A 60 -2.36 -4.10 -4.90
N GLN A 61 -3.07 -4.28 -3.77
CA GLN A 61 -2.82 -3.49 -2.55
C GLN A 61 -1.52 -3.92 -1.87
N LEU A 62 -1.15 -5.21 -1.97
CA LEU A 62 0.16 -5.68 -1.51
C LEU A 62 1.26 -5.04 -2.35
N LEU A 63 1.11 -5.01 -3.68
CA LEU A 63 2.07 -4.33 -4.54
C LEU A 63 2.17 -2.83 -4.24
N ALA A 64 1.04 -2.16 -4.02
CA ALA A 64 1.02 -0.76 -3.63
C ALA A 64 1.78 -0.52 -2.31
N ALA A 65 1.55 -1.36 -1.30
CA ALA A 65 2.22 -1.26 -0.01
C ALA A 65 3.73 -1.52 -0.12
N VAL A 66 4.12 -2.56 -0.87
CA VAL A 66 5.53 -2.91 -1.08
C VAL A 66 6.23 -1.80 -1.87
N GLY A 67 5.63 -1.30 -2.94
CA GLY A 67 6.19 -0.22 -3.76
C GLY A 67 6.38 1.07 -2.96
N ALA A 68 5.35 1.50 -2.22
CA ALA A 68 5.44 2.68 -1.35
C ALA A 68 6.48 2.49 -0.23
N GLY A 69 6.52 1.31 0.40
CA GLY A 69 7.53 0.99 1.41
C GLY A 69 8.96 1.00 0.88
N ALA A 70 9.17 0.45 -0.32
CA ALA A 70 10.48 0.47 -0.98
C ALA A 70 10.92 1.89 -1.35
N SER A 71 9.98 2.73 -1.79
CA SER A 71 10.22 4.15 -2.09
C SER A 71 10.70 4.91 -0.83
N LEU A 72 9.98 4.75 0.29
CA LEU A 72 10.35 5.34 1.57
C LEU A 72 11.72 4.84 2.06
N ALA A 73 12.02 3.55 1.88
CA ALA A 73 13.32 2.99 2.24
C ALA A 73 14.45 3.59 1.37
N ALA A 74 14.24 3.73 0.06
CA ALA A 74 15.21 4.34 -0.85
C ALA A 74 15.45 5.82 -0.49
N PHE A 75 14.40 6.57 -0.16
CA PHE A 75 14.50 7.95 0.33
C PHE A 75 15.24 8.05 1.67
N ALA A 76 15.01 7.11 2.60
CA ALA A 76 15.77 7.06 3.85
C ALA A 76 17.25 6.79 3.58
N LEU A 77 17.58 5.86 2.67
CA LEU A 77 18.96 5.57 2.27
C LEU A 77 19.64 6.77 1.60
N SER A 78 18.92 7.49 0.71
CA SER A 78 19.46 8.68 0.04
C SER A 78 19.83 9.81 1.01
N ARG A 79 19.16 9.86 2.17
CA ARG A 79 19.40 10.82 3.25
C ARG A 79 20.51 10.40 4.21
N THR A 80 20.83 9.10 4.34
CA THR A 80 21.81 8.60 5.33
C THR A 80 23.17 8.26 4.73
N VAL A 81 23.20 7.37 3.75
CA VAL A 81 24.43 6.80 3.17
C VAL A 81 24.57 7.13 1.69
N GLY A 82 23.58 7.82 1.12
CA GLY A 82 23.41 7.99 -0.30
C GLY A 82 22.85 6.74 -0.97
N PHE A 83 22.07 6.94 -2.02
CA PHE A 83 21.54 5.86 -2.84
C PHE A 83 22.18 5.96 -4.22
N THR A 84 22.99 4.98 -4.61
CA THR A 84 23.63 4.91 -5.94
C THR A 84 24.48 6.14 -6.31
N GLY A 85 25.15 6.77 -5.34
CA GLY A 85 25.94 7.99 -5.55
C GLY A 85 25.14 9.30 -5.51
N PHE A 86 23.84 9.23 -5.20
CA PHE A 86 22.98 10.38 -4.95
C PHE A 86 22.75 10.56 -3.44
N VAL A 87 23.14 11.72 -2.90
CA VAL A 87 22.85 12.12 -1.52
C VAL A 87 21.95 13.35 -1.56
N GLU A 88 20.76 13.24 -0.99
CA GLU A 88 19.80 14.34 -0.99
C GLU A 88 19.94 15.15 0.30
N HIS A 89 20.35 16.42 0.19
CA HIS A 89 20.50 17.31 1.34
C HIS A 89 19.39 18.37 1.35
N GLY A 90 18.67 18.45 2.47
CA GLY A 90 17.65 19.48 2.71
C GLY A 90 16.29 19.22 2.05
N TRP A 91 15.44 20.25 2.05
CA TRP A 91 14.08 20.24 1.49
C TRP A 91 13.89 21.26 0.34
N GLN A 92 14.98 21.89 -0.10
CA GLN A 92 15.03 22.86 -1.18
C GLN A 92 15.95 22.31 -2.29
N PRO A 93 15.56 22.31 -3.57
CA PRO A 93 14.44 23.05 -4.19
C PRO A 93 13.13 22.26 -4.32
N ALA A 94 13.00 21.09 -3.68
CA ALA A 94 11.92 20.13 -3.95
C ALA A 94 10.91 19.98 -2.78
N PRO A 95 10.02 20.95 -2.51
CA PRO A 95 8.94 20.75 -1.53
C PRO A 95 7.96 19.64 -1.92
N GLN A 96 8.01 19.17 -3.18
CA GLN A 96 7.18 18.06 -3.64
C GLN A 96 7.58 16.72 -2.98
N THR A 97 8.84 16.54 -2.54
CA THR A 97 9.24 15.28 -1.85
C THR A 97 8.49 15.07 -0.54
N VAL A 98 8.14 16.13 0.20
CA VAL A 98 7.27 16.02 1.38
C VAL A 98 5.91 15.42 1.00
N VAL A 99 5.35 15.89 -0.11
CA VAL A 99 4.05 15.41 -0.62
C VAL A 99 4.13 13.93 -1.01
N ALA A 100 5.21 13.51 -1.68
CA ALA A 100 5.44 12.10 -2.00
C ALA A 100 5.52 11.25 -0.73
N VAL A 101 6.35 11.64 0.24
CA VAL A 101 6.54 10.90 1.50
C VAL A 101 5.21 10.77 2.26
N VAL A 102 4.43 11.85 2.37
CA VAL A 102 3.12 11.82 3.03
C VAL A 102 2.17 10.89 2.28
N ALA A 103 2.12 10.98 0.95
CA ALA A 103 1.27 10.12 0.13
C ALA A 103 1.66 8.62 0.25
N GLU A 104 2.95 8.32 0.32
CA GLU A 104 3.46 6.96 0.48
C GLU A 104 3.17 6.40 1.86
N VAL A 105 3.39 7.17 2.92
CA VAL A 105 3.04 6.78 4.30
C VAL A 105 1.54 6.49 4.42
N LEU A 106 0.69 7.35 3.84
CA LEU A 106 -0.76 7.13 3.82
C LEU A 106 -1.11 5.87 3.01
N THR A 107 -0.45 5.63 1.87
CA THR A 107 -0.66 4.41 1.06
C THR A 107 -0.35 3.15 1.87
N VAL A 108 0.80 3.10 2.54
CA VAL A 108 1.20 1.97 3.40
C VAL A 108 0.19 1.78 4.53
N ALA A 109 -0.22 2.86 5.21
CA ALA A 109 -1.18 2.79 6.31
C ALA A 109 -2.56 2.27 5.85
N LEU A 110 -3.09 2.81 4.75
CA LEU A 110 -4.40 2.42 4.20
C LEU A 110 -4.39 0.98 3.68
N CYS A 111 -3.31 0.56 2.99
CA CYS A 111 -3.14 -0.84 2.59
C CYS A 111 -3.05 -1.75 3.83
N GLY A 112 -2.31 -1.36 4.87
CA GLY A 112 -2.23 -2.09 6.13
C GLY A 112 -3.63 -2.33 6.72
N VAL A 113 -4.41 -1.26 6.90
CA VAL A 113 -5.80 -1.35 7.40
C VAL A 113 -6.68 -2.24 6.51
N SER A 114 -6.53 -2.16 5.19
CA SER A 114 -7.33 -2.96 4.24
C SER A 114 -6.95 -4.44 4.21
N LEU A 115 -5.69 -4.77 4.52
CA LEU A 115 -5.15 -6.13 4.50
C LEU A 115 -5.29 -6.85 5.84
N LEU A 116 -5.55 -6.14 6.94
CA LEU A 116 -5.79 -6.76 8.25
C LEU A 116 -6.95 -7.78 8.18
N PRO A 117 -6.73 -9.02 8.66
CA PRO A 117 -7.81 -10.00 8.78
C PRO A 117 -8.89 -9.48 9.73
N VAL A 118 -10.12 -9.34 9.25
CA VAL A 118 -11.27 -9.16 10.14
C VAL A 118 -11.42 -10.48 10.89
N ARG A 119 -11.05 -10.50 12.18
CA ARG A 119 -11.40 -11.61 13.08
C ARG A 119 -12.93 -11.69 13.12
N ARG A 120 -13.52 -12.54 12.28
CA ARG A 120 -14.92 -12.93 12.44
C ARG A 120 -14.97 -13.73 13.74
N GLY A 121 -15.65 -13.20 14.76
CA GLY A 121 -15.92 -13.94 15.98
C GLY A 121 -16.53 -15.30 15.61
N ALA A 122 -15.96 -16.38 16.14
CA ALA A 122 -16.52 -17.70 15.95
C ALA A 122 -17.99 -17.69 16.42
N PRO A 123 -18.94 -18.21 15.63
CA PRO A 123 -20.32 -18.32 16.10
C PRO A 123 -20.35 -19.23 17.33
N THR A 124 -20.62 -18.65 18.49
CA THR A 124 -20.77 -19.31 19.81
C THR A 124 -22.07 -20.14 19.89
N GLY A 125 -22.50 -20.80 18.82
CA GLY A 125 -23.89 -21.27 18.68
C GLY A 125 -24.09 -22.73 18.27
N LEU A 126 -23.07 -23.60 18.34
CA LEU A 126 -23.22 -25.03 18.01
C LEU A 126 -22.99 -25.97 19.21
N ALA A 127 -22.77 -25.43 20.41
CA ALA A 127 -22.61 -26.23 21.63
C ALA A 127 -23.94 -26.55 22.35
N GLU A 128 -25.06 -25.98 21.91
CA GLU A 128 -26.40 -26.25 22.51
C GLU A 128 -27.22 -27.23 21.66
N GLN A 129 -26.58 -28.31 21.20
CA GLN A 129 -27.28 -29.50 20.73
C GLN A 129 -26.56 -30.74 21.28
N ALA A 130 -26.59 -30.88 22.61
CA ALA A 130 -26.33 -32.16 23.26
C ALA A 130 -27.56 -33.09 23.08
N PRO A 131 -27.36 -34.39 22.80
CA PRO A 131 -28.45 -35.31 22.54
C PRO A 131 -29.17 -35.66 23.85
N ALA A 132 -30.45 -35.29 23.96
CA ALA A 132 -31.32 -35.83 24.99
C ALA A 132 -31.49 -37.33 24.70
N GLY A 133 -30.85 -38.16 25.54
CA GLY A 133 -30.89 -39.61 25.45
C GLY A 133 -32.32 -40.14 25.48
N GLN A 134 -32.73 -40.77 24.38
CA GLN A 134 -33.84 -41.71 24.42
C GLN A 134 -33.28 -43.07 24.83
N HIS A 135 -33.31 -43.31 26.13
CA HIS A 135 -33.14 -44.62 26.74
C HIS A 135 -34.47 -45.00 27.39
N GLU A 136 -35.49 -45.30 26.58
CA GLU A 136 -36.74 -45.92 27.06
C GLU A 136 -36.82 -47.35 26.50
N LYS A 137 -37.07 -48.29 27.40
CA LYS A 137 -36.71 -49.70 27.32
C LYS A 137 -37.73 -50.54 26.55
N ARG A 138 -37.26 -51.52 25.77
CA ARG A 138 -37.96 -52.79 25.49
C ARG A 138 -37.70 -53.73 26.67
N PRO A 139 -38.67 -54.51 27.21
CA PRO A 139 -39.26 -55.70 26.57
C PRO A 139 -40.77 -55.87 26.94
N VAL A 140 -41.59 -56.85 26.54
CA VAL A 140 -41.48 -58.19 25.96
C VAL A 140 -42.67 -58.35 24.99
#